data_AF-A0A4S8ZBY5-F1
#
_entry.id   AF-A0A4S8ZBY5-F1
#
_cell.length_a   1.000
_cell.length_b   1.000
_cell.length_c   1.000
_cell.angle_alpha   90.00
_cell.angle_beta   90.00
_cell.angle_gamma   90.00
#
_symmetry.space_group_name_H-M   'P 1'
#
loop_
_entity.id
_entity.type
_entity.pdbx_description
1 polymer ?
#
loop_
_entity_poly.entity_id
_entity_poly.type
_entity_poly.pdbx_seq_one_letter_code
_entity_poly.pdbx_strand_id
1 'polypeptide(L)'
;MSTLTAATLVLSVNFWLIPIISSYYFVFVPQLVLKLWVPQIWRLVTAFFITGPSLGLIMDPYFLFTYCKALEVDSSRFSQPGDLFVALVFICSVILLLTGIVFGGGLLLGPLLLALAYLHVQDAPDGMMTFFFFTIRRKYLPGCMLLAAFLMAGPNEAIKQAFGLAAAHLYDFLTRIWPSYGGGTNPISTPLVVQRWFARPAGASTTRAYGTAFQSRPAGSVGAQSQTGSSGGGGWTSGFTSGSWGSRGPGRRLGSD
;
A
#
# COMPACT_ATOMS: atom_id res chain seq x y z
N MET A 1 -9.06 1.36 5.04
CA MET A 1 -8.51 2.67 5.44
C MET A 1 -9.12 3.30 6.69
N SER A 2 -10.43 3.15 6.95
CA SER A 2 -11.10 3.78 8.11
C SER A 2 -10.47 3.42 9.47
N THR A 3 -10.01 2.17 9.62
CA THR A 3 -9.34 1.67 10.82
C THR A 3 -8.00 2.36 11.10
N LEU A 4 -7.25 2.71 10.06
CA LEU A 4 -5.93 3.35 10.18
C LEU A 4 -6.09 4.76 10.74
N THR A 5 -7.03 5.54 10.19
CA THR A 5 -7.38 6.86 10.71
C THR A 5 -7.98 6.85 12.11
N ALA A 6 -8.84 5.87 12.41
CA ALA A 6 -9.40 5.73 13.75
C ALA A 6 -8.28 5.46 14.76
N ALA A 7 -7.32 4.60 14.42
CA ALA A 7 -6.13 4.35 15.24
C ALA A 7 -5.28 5.62 15.42
N THR A 8 -5.06 6.40 14.34
CA THR A 8 -4.33 7.67 14.41
C THR A 8 -5.01 8.66 15.36
N LEU A 9 -6.32 8.83 15.27
CA LEU A 9 -7.08 9.72 16.14
C LEU A 9 -7.02 9.25 17.60
N VAL A 10 -7.26 7.98 17.88
CA VAL A 10 -7.25 7.44 19.25
C VAL A 10 -5.87 7.62 19.90
N LEU A 11 -4.79 7.28 19.17
CA LEU A 11 -3.42 7.42 19.67
C LEU A 11 -3.02 8.89 19.86
N SER A 12 -3.46 9.77 18.96
CA SER A 12 -3.16 11.20 19.06
C SER A 12 -3.93 11.89 20.18
N VAL A 13 -5.18 11.49 20.42
CA VAL A 13 -5.97 11.96 21.57
C VAL A 13 -5.32 11.53 22.89
N ASN A 14 -4.81 10.29 22.97
CA ASN A 14 -4.06 9.84 24.14
C ASN A 14 -2.76 10.66 24.33
N PHE A 15 -2.04 10.93 23.25
CA PHE A 15 -0.77 11.65 23.31
C PHE A 15 -0.93 13.12 23.72
N TRP A 16 -1.97 13.80 23.24
CA TRP A 16 -2.15 15.26 23.42
C TRP A 16 -3.14 15.65 24.51
N LEU A 17 -4.25 14.92 24.67
CA LEU A 17 -5.33 15.33 25.60
C LEU A 17 -5.36 14.50 26.89
N ILE A 18 -5.15 13.19 26.81
CA ILE A 18 -5.32 12.29 27.95
C ILE A 18 -4.11 11.35 28.04
N PRO A 19 -3.01 11.78 28.68
CA PRO A 19 -1.78 10.99 28.79
C PRO A 19 -1.94 9.85 29.81
N ILE A 20 -2.82 8.88 29.51
CA ILE A 20 -2.96 7.62 30.28
C ILE A 20 -1.65 6.83 30.17
N ILE A 21 -0.98 6.93 29.02
CA ILE A 21 0.31 6.33 28.73
C ILE A 21 1.29 7.48 28.51
N SER A 22 2.51 7.37 29.06
CA SER A 22 3.53 8.42 28.88
C SER A 22 3.81 8.65 27.39
N SER A 23 3.73 9.92 26.97
CA SER A 23 3.99 10.38 25.59
C SER A 23 5.36 9.89 25.08
N TYR A 24 6.30 9.64 25.98
CA TYR A 24 7.61 9.09 25.64
C TYR A 24 7.55 7.74 24.91
N TYR A 25 6.55 6.89 25.15
CA TYR A 25 6.48 5.56 24.51
C TYR A 25 6.10 5.59 23.03
N PHE A 26 5.54 6.69 22.54
CA PHE A 26 5.04 6.80 21.17
C PHE A 26 6.07 7.38 20.19
N VAL A 27 7.04 8.15 20.70
CA VAL A 27 8.08 8.78 19.88
C VAL A 27 9.06 7.73 19.36
N PHE A 28 9.41 7.79 18.08
CA PHE A 28 10.43 6.92 17.53
C PHE A 28 11.80 7.35 18.04
N VAL A 29 12.56 6.40 18.62
CA VAL A 29 13.96 6.60 19.04
C VAL A 29 14.75 5.34 18.66
N PRO A 30 15.66 5.39 17.66
CA PRO A 30 16.34 4.21 17.11
C PRO A 30 17.09 3.40 18.18
N GLN A 31 17.72 4.09 19.13
CA GLN A 31 18.50 3.51 20.23
C GLN A 31 17.66 2.57 21.13
N LEU A 32 16.37 2.85 21.28
CA LEU A 32 15.47 2.05 22.11
C LEU A 32 14.76 0.93 21.34
N VAL A 33 14.75 1.00 20.00
CA VAL A 33 14.12 -0.02 19.17
C VAL A 33 14.94 -1.31 19.16
N LEU A 34 16.27 -1.20 19.01
CA LEU A 34 17.18 -2.36 18.97
C LEU A 34 17.81 -2.67 20.33
N LYS A 35 17.13 -2.31 21.42
CA LYS A 35 17.63 -2.60 22.76
C LYS A 35 17.62 -4.12 23.00
N LEU A 36 18.80 -4.67 23.31
CA LEU A 36 19.08 -6.12 23.34
C LEU A 36 18.19 -6.92 24.31
N TRP A 37 17.64 -6.28 25.35
CA TRP A 37 16.87 -6.95 26.41
C TRP A 37 15.35 -6.87 26.26
N VAL A 38 14.81 -5.74 25.77
CA VAL A 38 13.37 -5.58 25.51
C VAL A 38 13.22 -4.70 24.26
N PRO A 39 13.03 -5.29 23.08
CA PRO A 39 12.93 -4.52 21.84
C PRO A 39 11.59 -3.78 21.81
N GLN A 40 11.62 -2.45 21.75
CA GLN A 40 10.42 -1.61 21.72
C GLN A 40 9.92 -1.44 20.28
N ILE A 41 9.58 -2.56 19.63
CA ILE A 41 9.24 -2.65 18.20
C ILE A 41 8.01 -1.82 17.84
N TRP A 42 7.08 -1.64 18.79
CA TRP A 42 5.87 -0.83 18.60
C TRP A 42 6.19 0.62 18.22
N ARG A 43 7.35 1.16 18.64
CA ARG A 43 7.78 2.53 18.29
C ARG A 43 7.95 2.77 16.80
N LEU A 44 8.22 1.71 16.04
CA LEU A 44 8.31 1.77 14.58
C LEU A 44 6.96 2.06 13.94
N VAL A 45 5.88 1.64 14.60
CA VAL A 45 4.51 1.81 14.10
C VAL A 45 3.91 3.07 14.72
N THR A 46 3.93 3.19 16.04
CA THR A 46 3.21 4.26 16.77
C THR A 46 3.62 5.66 16.34
N ALA A 47 4.89 5.89 15.99
CA ALA A 47 5.37 7.21 15.58
C ALA A 47 4.72 7.74 14.28
N PHE A 48 4.15 6.85 13.46
CA PHE A 48 3.37 7.20 12.27
C PHE A 48 1.90 7.50 12.58
N PHE A 49 1.42 7.27 13.80
CA PHE A 49 0.02 7.46 14.18
C PHE A 49 -0.19 8.65 15.12
N ILE A 50 0.85 9.42 15.42
CA ILE A 50 0.77 10.62 16.26
C ILE A 50 0.74 11.86 15.39
N THR A 51 -0.33 12.66 15.53
CA THR A 51 -0.54 13.92 14.80
C THR A 51 0.26 15.08 15.37
N GLY A 52 0.37 16.15 14.57
CA GLY A 52 0.81 17.44 15.06
C GLY A 52 -0.15 18.04 16.11
N PRO A 53 0.32 19.03 16.89
CA PRO A 53 -0.50 19.71 17.88
C PRO A 53 -1.64 20.53 17.24
N SER A 54 -2.64 20.87 18.08
CA SER A 54 -3.70 21.82 17.74
C SER A 54 -4.49 21.43 16.48
N LEU A 55 -4.33 22.19 15.39
CA LEU A 55 -5.03 21.95 14.12
C LEU A 55 -4.59 20.65 13.44
N GLY A 56 -3.34 20.22 13.64
CA GLY A 56 -2.83 18.94 13.13
C GLY A 56 -3.62 17.74 13.64
N LEU A 57 -4.17 17.82 14.86
CA LEU A 57 -4.96 16.74 15.46
C LEU A 57 -6.17 16.35 14.62
N ILE A 58 -6.78 17.31 13.92
CA ILE A 58 -7.95 17.09 13.08
C ILE A 58 -7.56 16.96 11.61
N MET A 59 -6.64 17.81 11.13
CA MET A 59 -6.30 17.86 9.71
C MET A 59 -5.41 16.70 9.26
N ASP A 60 -4.47 16.24 10.11
CA ASP A 60 -3.55 15.18 9.73
C ASP A 60 -4.29 13.83 9.50
N PRO A 61 -5.24 13.39 10.36
CA PRO A 61 -6.03 12.20 10.09
C PRO A 61 -6.95 12.38 8.87
N TYR A 62 -7.51 13.58 8.67
CA TYR A 62 -8.33 13.86 7.49
C TYR A 62 -7.51 13.69 6.19
N PHE A 63 -6.31 14.28 6.13
CA PHE A 63 -5.41 14.13 4.99
C PHE A 63 -4.96 12.68 4.82
N LEU A 64 -4.64 11.99 5.90
CA LEU A 64 -4.27 10.57 5.86
C LEU A 64 -5.40 9.74 5.25
N PHE A 65 -6.65 9.90 5.72
CA PHE A 65 -7.80 9.19 5.17
C PHE A 65 -7.98 9.49 3.68
N THR A 66 -7.93 10.76 3.32
CA THR A 66 -8.20 11.24 1.97
C THR A 66 -7.17 10.69 0.98
N TYR A 67 -5.88 10.81 1.28
CA TYR A 67 -4.82 10.31 0.39
C TYR A 67 -4.79 8.78 0.34
N CYS A 68 -4.94 8.10 1.48
CA CYS A 68 -5.00 6.64 1.51
C CYS A 68 -6.19 6.09 0.71
N LYS A 69 -7.38 6.69 0.87
CA LYS A 69 -8.58 6.28 0.12
C LYS A 69 -8.42 6.56 -1.37
N ALA A 70 -7.85 7.71 -1.74
CA ALA A 70 -7.63 8.04 -3.13
C ALA A 70 -6.61 7.09 -3.79
N LEU A 71 -5.55 6.68 -3.08
CA LEU A 71 -4.61 5.68 -3.58
C LEU A 71 -5.25 4.29 -3.71
N GLU A 72 -6.17 3.92 -2.83
CA GLU A 72 -6.90 2.64 -2.90
C GLU A 72 -7.91 2.59 -4.05
N VAL A 73 -8.56 3.71 -4.37
CA VAL A 73 -9.66 3.78 -5.36
C VAL A 73 -9.16 4.19 -6.75
N ASP A 74 -8.29 5.20 -6.82
CA ASP A 74 -7.95 5.87 -8.08
C ASP A 74 -6.65 5.35 -8.70
N SER A 75 -5.80 4.64 -7.93
CA SER A 75 -4.54 4.16 -8.49
C SER A 75 -4.73 2.86 -9.27
N SER A 76 -4.39 2.89 -10.56
CA SER A 76 -4.20 1.66 -11.34
C SER A 76 -2.92 0.92 -10.94
N ARG A 77 -2.02 1.59 -10.22
CA ARG A 77 -0.74 1.07 -9.74
C ARG A 77 -0.94 -0.02 -8.69
N PHE A 78 -1.82 0.21 -7.71
CA PHE A 78 -2.09 -0.74 -6.62
C PHE A 78 -3.21 -1.74 -6.96
N SER A 79 -3.22 -2.24 -8.19
CA SER A 79 -4.27 -3.16 -8.68
C SER A 79 -4.28 -4.52 -7.97
N GLN A 80 -3.14 -4.96 -7.42
CA GLN A 80 -3.05 -6.21 -6.68
C GLN A 80 -3.35 -6.03 -5.18
N PRO A 81 -4.04 -7.02 -4.56
CA PRO A 81 -4.31 -6.98 -3.14
C PRO A 81 -3.00 -6.93 -2.35
N GLY A 82 -2.83 -5.87 -1.55
CA GLY A 82 -1.67 -5.69 -0.68
C GLY A 82 -0.49 -4.93 -1.29
N ASP A 83 -0.58 -4.46 -2.53
CA ASP A 83 0.50 -3.68 -3.14
C ASP A 83 0.69 -2.31 -2.45
N LEU A 84 -0.43 -1.64 -2.14
CA LEU A 84 -0.43 -0.42 -1.33
C LEU A 84 0.23 -0.64 0.03
N PHE A 85 -0.02 -1.79 0.67
CA PHE A 85 0.58 -2.12 1.96
C PHE A 85 2.11 -2.28 1.85
N VAL A 86 2.60 -2.96 0.80
CA VAL A 86 4.04 -3.10 0.56
C VAL A 86 4.70 -1.75 0.26
N ALA A 87 4.03 -0.91 -0.54
CA ALA A 87 4.48 0.45 -0.80
C ALA A 87 4.59 1.27 0.50
N LEU A 88 3.56 1.22 1.36
CA LEU A 88 3.58 1.86 2.67
C LEU A 88 4.71 1.35 3.55
N VAL A 89 4.92 0.04 3.64
CA VAL A 89 6.00 -0.54 4.45
C VAL A 89 7.37 -0.09 3.94
N PHE A 90 7.58 -0.05 2.61
CA PHE A 90 8.80 0.46 2.01
C PHE A 90 9.01 1.96 2.30
N ILE A 91 7.98 2.77 2.11
CA ILE A 91 8.05 4.21 2.39
C ILE A 91 8.34 4.46 3.88
N CYS A 92 7.62 3.80 4.77
CA CYS A 92 7.84 3.90 6.21
C CYS A 92 9.25 3.47 6.62
N SER A 93 9.79 2.38 6.04
CA SER A 93 11.14 1.91 6.37
C SER A 93 12.22 2.91 5.96
N VAL A 94 12.09 3.53 4.78
CA VAL A 94 13.01 4.57 4.32
C VAL A 94 12.90 5.83 5.19
N ILE A 95 11.70 6.25 5.57
CA ILE A 95 11.48 7.39 6.47
C ILE A 95 12.12 7.14 7.85
N LEU A 96 11.94 5.93 8.40
CA LEU A 96 12.54 5.52 9.68
C LEU A 96 14.06 5.57 9.63
N LEU A 97 14.66 5.08 8.55
CA LEU A 97 16.11 5.07 8.35
C LEU A 97 16.66 6.50 8.26
N LEU A 98 16.08 7.34 7.41
CA LEU A 98 16.53 8.72 7.21
C LEU A 98 16.38 9.56 8.49
N THR A 99 15.21 9.48 9.12
CA THR A 99 14.95 10.25 10.35
C THR A 99 15.76 9.74 11.52
N GLY A 100 15.97 8.42 11.61
CA GLY A 100 16.77 7.80 12.66
C GLY A 100 18.25 8.19 12.59
N ILE A 101 18.82 8.27 11.39
CA ILE A 101 20.22 8.66 11.20
C ILE A 101 20.44 10.16 11.45
N VAL A 102 19.54 11.01 10.94
CA VAL A 102 19.77 12.47 10.95
C VAL A 102 19.31 13.14 12.24
N PHE A 103 18.16 12.73 12.80
CA PHE A 103 17.54 13.37 13.97
C PHE A 103 17.59 12.52 15.24
N GLY A 104 17.99 11.25 15.14
CA GLY A 104 17.98 10.34 16.29
C GLY A 104 16.59 9.99 16.81
N GLY A 105 15.53 10.32 16.06
CA GLY A 105 14.14 10.06 16.45
C GLY A 105 13.17 11.19 16.11
N GLY A 106 11.87 10.92 16.27
CA GLY A 106 10.83 11.92 16.06
C GLY A 106 9.44 11.35 15.79
N LEU A 107 8.48 12.24 15.53
CA LEU A 107 7.17 11.90 15.01
C LEU A 107 7.25 11.82 13.47
N LEU A 108 6.58 10.83 12.89
CA LEU A 108 6.78 10.44 11.49
C LEU A 108 5.49 10.50 10.65
N LEU A 109 4.37 10.95 11.24
CA LEU A 109 3.12 11.12 10.50
C LEU A 109 3.25 12.19 9.40
N GLY A 110 3.89 13.32 9.69
CA GLY A 110 4.13 14.39 8.71
C GLY A 110 4.84 13.92 7.43
N PRO A 111 6.01 13.25 7.52
CA PRO A 111 6.65 12.68 6.34
C PRO A 111 5.79 11.63 5.62
N LEU A 112 5.05 10.79 6.35
CA LEU A 112 4.15 9.82 5.74
C LEU A 112 3.04 10.50 4.94
N LEU A 113 2.43 11.56 5.49
CA LEU A 113 1.42 12.36 4.81
C LEU A 113 1.95 12.97 3.51
N LEU A 114 3.16 13.54 3.55
CA LEU A 114 3.78 14.11 2.36
C LEU A 114 4.12 13.04 1.31
N ALA A 115 4.56 11.87 1.75
CA ALA A 115 4.83 10.73 0.88
C ALA A 115 3.55 10.24 0.15
N LEU A 116 2.44 10.11 0.89
CA LEU A 116 1.15 9.70 0.32
C LEU A 116 0.58 10.74 -0.64
N ALA A 117 0.70 12.02 -0.26
CA ALA A 117 0.33 13.13 -1.12
C ALA A 117 1.12 13.10 -2.44
N TYR A 118 2.43 12.87 -2.40
CA TYR A 118 3.25 12.76 -3.60
C TYR A 118 2.79 11.62 -4.53
N LEU A 119 2.57 10.44 -3.96
CA LEU A 119 2.14 9.26 -4.71
C LEU A 119 0.78 9.50 -5.38
N HIS A 120 -0.15 10.14 -4.66
CA HIS A 120 -1.47 10.48 -5.17
C HIS A 120 -1.42 11.49 -6.33
N VAL A 121 -0.49 12.44 -6.25
CA VAL A 121 -0.31 13.46 -7.28
C VAL A 121 0.30 12.89 -8.55
N GLN A 122 1.17 11.88 -8.43
CA GLN A 122 1.79 11.23 -9.59
C GLN A 122 0.83 10.42 -10.45
N ASP A 123 -0.20 9.83 -9.85
CA ASP A 123 -1.19 9.03 -10.58
C ASP A 123 -2.15 9.91 -11.42
N ALA A 124 -2.41 11.15 -10.98
CA ALA A 124 -3.33 12.07 -11.67
C ALA A 124 -2.82 13.54 -11.66
N PRO A 125 -1.73 13.85 -12.38
CA PRO A 125 -1.03 15.14 -12.27
C PRO A 125 -1.81 16.35 -12.77
N ASP A 126 -2.78 16.14 -13.68
CA ASP A 126 -3.46 17.22 -14.41
C ASP A 126 -4.72 17.76 -13.70
N GLY A 127 -5.04 17.25 -12.51
CA GLY A 127 -6.19 17.71 -11.72
C GLY A 127 -5.96 19.02 -10.96
N MET A 128 -7.05 19.73 -10.67
CA MET A 128 -7.08 20.80 -9.67
C MET A 128 -7.46 20.21 -8.30
N MET A 129 -6.87 20.71 -7.22
CA MET A 129 -7.20 20.31 -5.86
C MET A 129 -7.19 21.52 -4.91
N THR A 130 -8.14 21.55 -3.99
CA THR A 130 -8.23 22.58 -2.96
C THR A 130 -7.29 22.24 -1.81
N PHE A 131 -6.31 23.10 -1.56
CA PHE A 131 -5.40 23.02 -0.42
C PHE A 131 -5.73 24.15 0.57
N PHE A 132 -6.23 23.78 1.75
CA PHE A 132 -6.85 24.71 2.71
C PHE A 132 -7.96 25.56 2.07
N PHE A 133 -7.64 26.79 1.65
CA PHE A 133 -8.59 27.73 1.05
C PHE A 133 -8.27 28.08 -0.42
N PHE A 134 -7.17 27.55 -0.97
CA PHE A 134 -6.70 27.87 -2.32
C PHE A 134 -6.84 26.67 -3.25
N THR A 135 -7.30 26.91 -4.48
CA THR A 135 -7.28 25.90 -5.54
C THR A 135 -5.92 25.92 -6.23
N ILE A 136 -5.20 24.81 -6.17
CA ILE A 136 -3.89 24.64 -6.80
C ILE A 136 -3.92 23.46 -7.77
N ARG A 137 -2.99 23.46 -8.74
CA ARG A 137 -2.77 22.26 -9.56
C ARG A 137 -2.17 21.16 -8.67
N ARG A 138 -2.64 19.93 -8.84
CA ARG A 138 -2.24 18.78 -8.03
C ARG A 138 -0.72 18.61 -7.98
N LYS A 139 -0.02 18.85 -9.09
CA LYS A 139 1.46 18.82 -9.17
C LYS A 139 2.21 19.64 -8.12
N TYR A 140 1.64 20.74 -7.63
CA TYR A 140 2.29 21.60 -6.63
C TYR A 140 1.97 21.22 -5.18
N LEU A 141 1.03 20.29 -4.96
CA LEU A 141 0.53 19.94 -3.64
C LEU A 141 1.65 19.48 -2.68
N PRO A 142 2.59 18.59 -3.06
CA PRO A 142 3.66 18.19 -2.15
C PRO A 142 4.58 19.37 -1.79
N GLY A 143 4.86 20.26 -2.74
CA GLY A 143 5.63 21.48 -2.48
C GLY A 143 4.91 22.43 -1.51
N CYS A 144 3.60 22.61 -1.68
CA CYS A 144 2.77 23.43 -0.80
C CYS A 144 2.70 22.85 0.63
N MET A 145 2.58 21.52 0.76
CA MET A 145 2.60 20.85 2.06
C MET A 145 3.94 21.03 2.77
N LEU A 146 5.06 20.90 2.04
CA LEU A 146 6.39 21.14 2.58
C LEU A 146 6.57 22.59 3.06
N LEU A 147 6.11 23.56 2.25
CA LEU A 147 6.14 24.98 2.61
C LEU A 147 5.27 25.26 3.84
N ALA A 148 4.08 24.68 3.91
CA ALA A 148 3.18 24.82 5.06
C ALA A 148 3.83 24.27 6.33
N ALA A 149 4.50 23.11 6.25
CA ALA A 149 5.22 22.56 7.40
C ALA A 149 6.40 23.42 7.84
N PHE A 150 7.14 24.00 6.89
CA PHE A 150 8.21 24.94 7.19
C PHE A 150 7.68 26.17 7.94
N LEU A 151 6.55 26.73 7.50
CA LEU A 151 5.94 27.92 8.10
C LEU A 151 5.29 27.64 9.46
N MET A 152 4.60 26.51 9.60
CA MET A 152 3.78 26.22 10.78
C MET A 152 4.54 25.45 11.87
N ALA A 153 5.40 24.50 11.48
CA ALA A 153 6.07 23.58 12.39
C ALA A 153 7.59 23.80 12.45
N GLY A 154 8.13 24.63 11.55
CA GLY A 154 9.52 25.05 11.53
C GLY A 154 10.44 24.21 10.64
N PRO A 155 11.72 24.61 10.51
CA PRO A 155 12.66 24.01 9.55
C PRO A 155 12.93 22.53 9.81
N ASN A 156 13.06 22.12 11.07
CA ASN A 156 13.38 20.73 11.43
C ASN A 156 12.25 19.77 11.05
N GLU A 157 10.99 20.18 11.22
CA GLU A 157 9.83 19.38 10.80
C GLU A 157 9.71 19.34 9.28
N ALA A 158 9.99 20.44 8.58
CA ALA A 158 10.00 20.47 7.12
C ALA A 158 11.06 19.53 6.53
N ILE A 159 12.27 19.49 7.11
CA ILE A 159 13.32 18.54 6.67
C ILE A 159 12.86 17.10 6.90
N LYS A 160 12.27 16.79 8.06
CA LYS A 160 11.69 15.47 8.31
C LYS A 160 10.63 15.12 7.29
N GLN A 161 9.74 16.05 6.95
CA GLN A 161 8.76 15.84 5.89
C GLN A 161 9.41 15.60 4.53
N ALA A 162 10.47 16.34 4.18
CA ALA A 162 11.21 16.13 2.93
C ALA A 162 11.76 14.71 2.79
N PHE A 163 12.09 14.02 3.89
CA PHE A 163 12.44 12.59 3.86
C PHE A 163 11.28 11.71 3.40
N GLY A 164 10.04 12.07 3.73
CA GLY A 164 8.84 11.43 3.18
C GLY A 164 8.73 11.60 1.67
N LEU A 165 8.98 12.81 1.16
CA LEU A 165 9.03 13.07 -0.27
C LEU A 165 10.13 12.24 -0.96
N ALA A 166 11.33 12.20 -0.37
CA ALA A 166 12.44 11.40 -0.87
C ALA A 166 12.12 9.90 -0.87
N ALA A 167 11.47 9.39 0.19
CA ALA A 167 11.05 8.00 0.28
C ALA A 167 10.02 7.61 -0.79
N ALA A 168 9.02 8.47 -1.01
CA ALA A 168 8.03 8.24 -2.06
C ALA A 168 8.64 8.33 -3.46
N HIS A 169 9.56 9.28 -3.68
CA HIS A 169 10.28 9.38 -4.95
C HIS A 169 11.19 8.18 -5.20
N LEU A 170 11.86 7.68 -4.17
CA LEU A 170 12.67 6.46 -4.26
C LEU A 170 11.80 5.25 -4.62
N TYR A 171 10.63 5.11 -3.99
CA TYR A 171 9.67 4.07 -4.34
C TYR A 171 9.25 4.17 -5.82
N ASP A 172 8.91 5.37 -6.29
CA ASP A 172 8.53 5.58 -7.68
C ASP A 172 9.68 5.32 -8.67
N PHE A 173 10.90 5.72 -8.29
CA PHE A 173 12.09 5.44 -9.07
C PHE A 173 12.31 3.93 -9.24
N LEU A 174 12.24 3.15 -8.16
CA LEU A 174 12.48 1.70 -8.19
C LEU A 174 11.42 0.95 -8.98
N THR A 175 10.16 1.38 -8.91
CA THR A 175 9.04 0.62 -9.46
C THR A 175 8.64 1.07 -10.86
N ARG A 176 8.95 2.32 -11.25
CA ARG A 176 8.56 2.90 -12.56
C ARG A 176 9.75 3.28 -13.41
N ILE A 177 10.66 4.10 -12.89
CA ILE A 177 11.75 4.67 -13.70
C ILE A 177 12.80 3.60 -14.01
N TRP A 178 13.21 2.83 -13.01
CA TRP A 178 14.22 1.78 -13.14
C TRP A 178 13.82 0.69 -14.14
N PRO A 179 12.59 0.14 -14.12
CA PRO A 179 12.20 -0.86 -15.11
C PRO A 179 12.00 -0.28 -16.51
N SER A 180 11.51 0.96 -16.62
CA SER A 180 11.19 1.58 -17.91
C SER A 180 12.42 2.06 -18.68
N TYR A 181 13.44 2.56 -17.97
CA TYR A 181 14.61 3.19 -18.58
C TYR A 181 15.93 2.47 -18.28
N GLY A 182 16.01 1.72 -17.18
CA GLY A 182 17.22 1.02 -16.74
C GLY A 182 17.33 -0.45 -17.19
N GLY A 183 16.33 -0.97 -17.92
CA GLY A 183 16.31 -2.36 -18.40
C GLY A 183 16.15 -3.43 -17.30
N GLY A 184 15.79 -3.02 -16.07
CA GLY A 184 15.62 -3.93 -14.92
C GLY A 184 14.19 -4.46 -14.75
N THR A 185 14.03 -5.45 -13.88
CA THR A 185 12.70 -5.88 -13.38
C THR A 185 12.28 -5.01 -12.20
N ASN A 186 10.97 -4.93 -11.90
CA ASN A 186 10.49 -4.22 -10.72
C ASN A 186 10.94 -4.99 -9.44
N PRO A 187 11.84 -4.42 -8.63
CA PRO A 187 12.39 -5.10 -7.45
C PRO A 187 11.37 -5.19 -6.30
N ILE A 188 10.32 -4.36 -6.32
CA ILE A 188 9.27 -4.38 -5.30
C ILE A 188 8.07 -5.11 -5.88
N SER A 189 8.11 -6.44 -5.76
CA SER A 189 6.96 -7.31 -6.06
C SER A 189 6.23 -7.66 -4.76
N THR A 190 4.91 -7.55 -4.74
CA THR A 190 4.09 -7.90 -3.56
C THR A 190 4.28 -9.40 -3.26
N PRO A 191 4.84 -9.80 -2.11
CA PRO A 191 5.06 -11.20 -1.82
C PRO A 191 3.73 -11.93 -1.67
N LEU A 192 3.67 -13.20 -2.12
CA LEU A 192 2.45 -14.01 -2.13
C LEU A 192 1.77 -14.13 -0.75
N VAL A 193 2.54 -14.02 0.34
CA VAL A 193 2.01 -14.03 1.71
C VAL A 193 1.13 -12.79 1.97
N VAL A 194 1.62 -11.62 1.58
CA VAL A 194 0.88 -10.36 1.72
C VAL A 194 -0.34 -10.38 0.81
N GLN A 195 -0.18 -10.87 -0.43
CA GLN A 195 -1.32 -11.04 -1.33
C GLN A 195 -2.41 -11.92 -0.72
N ARG A 196 -2.06 -12.98 0.02
CA ARG A 196 -3.05 -13.85 0.70
C ARG A 196 -3.74 -13.20 1.89
N TRP A 197 -3.07 -12.31 2.62
CA TRP A 197 -3.69 -11.56 3.72
C TRP A 197 -4.68 -10.51 3.24
N PHE A 198 -4.42 -9.92 2.07
CA PHE A 198 -5.31 -8.94 1.45
C PHE A 198 -6.21 -9.54 0.35
N ALA A 199 -6.02 -10.81 0.00
CA ALA A 199 -6.87 -11.51 -0.95
C ALA A 199 -8.27 -11.60 -0.37
N ARG A 200 -9.25 -11.15 -1.15
CA ARG A 200 -10.64 -11.41 -0.83
C ARG A 200 -10.83 -12.93 -0.74
N PRO A 201 -11.59 -13.44 0.24
CA PRO A 201 -11.87 -14.87 0.36
C PRO A 201 -12.32 -15.42 -1.00
N ALA A 202 -11.78 -16.57 -1.40
CA ALA A 202 -12.20 -17.25 -2.62
C ALA A 202 -13.73 -17.42 -2.57
N GLY A 203 -14.44 -16.78 -3.50
CA GLY A 203 -15.91 -16.76 -3.53
C GLY A 203 -16.57 -15.43 -3.12
N ALA A 204 -15.81 -14.38 -2.79
CA ALA A 204 -16.38 -13.05 -2.57
C ALA A 204 -17.02 -12.51 -3.88
N SER A 205 -18.35 -12.53 -3.93
CA SER A 205 -19.14 -12.00 -5.05
C SER A 205 -18.84 -10.50 -5.22
N THR A 206 -18.34 -10.11 -6.39
CA THR A 206 -18.33 -8.68 -6.74
C THR A 206 -19.71 -8.35 -7.26
N THR A 207 -20.53 -7.71 -6.42
CA THR A 207 -21.83 -7.17 -6.82
C THR A 207 -21.60 -6.00 -7.75
N ARG A 208 -21.88 -6.18 -9.04
CA ARG A 208 -21.95 -5.08 -10.01
C ARG A 208 -23.38 -4.53 -10.01
N ALA A 209 -23.54 -3.31 -10.52
CA ALA A 209 -24.85 -2.64 -10.62
C ALA A 209 -25.91 -3.48 -11.38
N TYR A 210 -25.46 -4.38 -12.27
CA TYR A 210 -26.26 -5.48 -12.79
C TYR A 210 -25.43 -6.77 -12.72
N GLY A 211 -25.74 -7.64 -11.75
CA GLY A 211 -25.22 -9.01 -11.64
C GLY A 211 -24.07 -9.24 -10.65
N THR A 212 -23.93 -10.49 -10.21
CA THR A 212 -22.83 -10.97 -9.36
C THR A 212 -21.84 -11.77 -10.19
N ALA A 213 -20.60 -11.29 -10.28
CA ALA A 213 -19.52 -12.03 -10.93
C ALA A 213 -18.61 -12.69 -9.87
N PHE A 214 -18.34 -13.98 -10.04
CA PHE A 214 -17.34 -14.71 -9.28
C PHE A 214 -16.02 -14.63 -10.05
N GLN A 215 -14.97 -14.07 -9.45
CA GLN A 215 -13.66 -14.07 -10.11
C GLN A 215 -13.07 -15.49 -10.14
N SER A 216 -12.81 -15.98 -11.35
CA SER A 216 -11.95 -17.14 -11.56
C SER A 216 -10.49 -16.77 -11.27
N ARG A 217 -9.80 -17.67 -10.55
CA ARG A 217 -8.40 -17.59 -10.14
C ARG A 217 -7.48 -17.28 -11.35
N PRO A 218 -6.48 -16.37 -11.24
CA PRO A 218 -5.45 -16.24 -12.27
C PRO A 218 -4.62 -17.54 -12.31
N ALA A 219 -4.50 -18.12 -13.50
CA ALA A 219 -3.78 -19.36 -13.75
C ALA A 219 -2.27 -19.14 -13.55
N GLY A 220 -1.78 -19.49 -12.36
CA GLY A 220 -0.38 -19.31 -11.98
C GLY A 220 -0.05 -20.01 -10.67
N SER A 221 -0.41 -21.28 -10.54
CA SER A 221 0.22 -22.26 -9.63
C SER A 221 -0.61 -23.53 -9.61
N VAL A 222 0.07 -24.64 -9.90
CA VAL A 222 -0.35 -26.05 -9.77
C VAL A 222 -1.22 -26.60 -10.89
N GLY A 223 -0.61 -27.47 -11.71
CA GLY A 223 -1.25 -28.60 -12.39
C GLY A 223 -2.25 -28.26 -13.49
N ALA A 224 -1.85 -28.48 -14.75
CA ALA A 224 -2.79 -28.61 -15.84
C ALA A 224 -3.73 -29.79 -15.56
N GLN A 225 -5.00 -29.51 -15.25
CA GLN A 225 -6.06 -30.50 -15.31
C GLN A 225 -7.17 -29.93 -16.19
N SER A 226 -7.27 -30.52 -17.38
CA SER A 226 -8.32 -30.30 -18.37
C SER A 226 -9.69 -30.48 -17.74
N GLN A 227 -10.56 -29.49 -17.96
CA GLN A 227 -12.00 -29.58 -17.73
C GLN A 227 -12.58 -30.63 -18.66
N THR A 228 -13.19 -31.67 -18.08
CA THR A 228 -14.18 -32.51 -18.76
C THR A 228 -15.45 -32.45 -17.92
N GLY A 229 -16.53 -31.96 -18.53
CA GLY A 229 -17.84 -31.83 -17.89
C GLY A 229 -18.42 -33.18 -17.49
N SER A 230 -18.92 -33.25 -16.25
CA SER A 230 -19.70 -34.37 -15.74
C SER A 230 -21.19 -34.16 -16.05
N SER A 231 -21.69 -34.95 -16.99
CA SER A 231 -23.10 -35.39 -16.99
C SER A 231 -23.09 -36.91 -16.87
N GLY A 232 -23.97 -37.43 -16.03
CA GLY A 232 -23.82 -38.72 -15.35
C GLY A 232 -24.05 -39.97 -16.20
N GLY A 233 -23.82 -41.12 -15.55
CA GLY A 233 -24.27 -42.43 -16.03
C GLY A 233 -23.24 -43.54 -15.85
N GLY A 234 -23.45 -44.35 -14.80
CA GLY A 234 -23.14 -45.78 -14.60
C GLY A 234 -22.05 -46.50 -15.41
N GLY A 235 -21.27 -47.34 -14.71
CA GLY A 235 -20.60 -48.50 -15.31
C GLY A 235 -19.30 -48.90 -14.61
N TRP A 236 -19.33 -50.04 -13.91
CA TRP A 236 -18.17 -50.65 -13.26
C TRP A 236 -17.32 -51.41 -14.27
N THR A 237 -16.01 -51.12 -14.41
CA THR A 237 -14.97 -52.12 -14.72
C THR A 237 -13.59 -51.65 -14.24
N SER A 238 -12.86 -52.53 -13.57
CA SER A 238 -11.43 -52.40 -13.25
C SER A 238 -10.55 -52.58 -14.50
N GLY A 239 -9.45 -51.84 -14.61
CA GLY A 239 -8.45 -52.07 -15.66
C GLY A 239 -7.16 -51.28 -15.46
N PHE A 240 -6.15 -51.96 -14.95
CA PHE A 240 -4.74 -51.57 -14.96
C PHE A 240 -4.21 -51.70 -16.39
N THR A 241 -3.75 -50.62 -17.04
CA THR A 241 -2.77 -50.73 -18.14
C THR A 241 -2.01 -49.43 -18.30
N SER A 242 -0.72 -49.50 -17.98
CA SER A 242 0.34 -48.63 -18.51
C SER A 242 0.33 -48.65 -20.05
N GLY A 243 0.45 -47.50 -20.70
CA GLY A 243 0.59 -47.46 -22.16
C GLY A 243 0.64 -46.07 -22.74
N SER A 244 1.86 -45.59 -22.97
CA SER A 244 2.20 -44.53 -23.91
C SER A 244 1.69 -44.91 -25.30
N TRP A 245 0.65 -44.23 -25.81
CA TRP A 245 0.34 -43.98 -27.24
C TRP A 245 -1.10 -43.46 -27.36
N GLY A 246 -1.27 -42.14 -27.32
CA GLY A 246 -2.59 -41.50 -27.51
C GLY A 246 -2.54 -40.13 -28.18
N SER A 247 -1.38 -39.71 -28.69
CA SER A 247 -1.25 -38.46 -29.45
C SER A 247 -1.80 -38.66 -30.87
N ARG A 248 -3.09 -38.39 -31.06
CA ARG A 248 -3.67 -38.11 -32.38
C ARG A 248 -4.65 -36.95 -32.23
N GLY A 249 -4.22 -35.78 -32.69
CA GLY A 249 -4.98 -34.53 -32.64
C GLY A 249 -6.26 -34.60 -33.48
N PRO A 250 -7.31 -33.84 -33.11
CA PRO A 250 -8.56 -33.84 -33.85
C PRO A 250 -8.38 -33.19 -35.22
N GLY A 251 -8.70 -33.95 -36.28
CA GLY A 251 -8.59 -33.53 -37.68
C GLY A 251 -9.57 -32.40 -38.05
N ARG A 252 -9.11 -31.51 -38.93
CA ARG A 252 -9.92 -30.48 -39.59
C ARG A 252 -10.87 -31.12 -40.60
N ARG A 253 -12.12 -30.67 -40.64
CA ARG A 253 -13.07 -30.93 -41.73
C ARG A 253 -13.07 -29.74 -42.70
N LEU A 254 -12.99 -30.03 -43.99
CA LEU A 254 -13.19 -29.10 -45.12
C LEU A 254 -14.45 -29.54 -45.87
N GLY A 255 -15.25 -28.56 -46.33
CA GLY A 255 -16.42 -28.70 -47.22
C GLY A 255 -17.73 -29.04 -46.48
N SER A 256 -18.92 -28.66 -46.95
CA SER A 256 -19.38 -27.84 -48.08
C SER A 256 -20.88 -27.60 -47.85
N ASP A 257 -21.37 -26.41 -48.16
CA ASP A 257 -22.61 -26.08 -48.90
C ASP A 257 -22.90 -24.58 -48.79
#